data_AF-A0A842XMH3-F1
#
_entry.id   AF-A0A842XMH3-F1
#
_cell.length_a   1.000
_cell.length_b   1.000
_cell.length_c   1.000
_cell.angle_alpha   90.00
_cell.angle_beta   90.00
_cell.angle_gamma   90.00
#
_symmetry.space_group_name_H-M   'P 1'
#
loop_
_entity.id
_entity.type
_entity.pdbx_description
1 polymer ?
#
loop_
_entity_poly.entity_id
_entity_poly.type
_entity_poly.pdbx_seq_one_letter_code
_entity_poly.pdbx_strand_id
1 'polypeptide(L)'
;MFGRICSEVRKCNPEVLEMVLEIAVRIAQQSVERTSIGTLFVIGDEEEVLKRSTPLILDPLALYPKEVKDIRDPNVQGTIKELARLDGAFIISSDGSVLSAARYIEASTRGINLPMGFGSRHMAAASISKQTDAVAVVVSQSDGVVRIFDDGELIGEILPGIWNLELIKPRIKGGYEKIVGTDSNLTMIVKRT
;
A
#
# COMPACT_ATOMS: atom_id res chain seq x y z
N MET A 1 -12.86 2.05 9.32
CA MET A 1 -12.89 3.26 8.45
C MET A 1 -12.85 2.89 6.97
N PHE A 2 -12.04 1.90 6.59
CA PHE A 2 -11.77 1.59 5.18
C PHE A 2 -12.67 0.49 4.59
N GLY A 3 -13.83 0.23 5.21
CA GLY A 3 -14.69 -0.92 4.90
C GLY A 3 -15.06 -1.04 3.42
N ARG A 4 -15.32 0.08 2.73
CA ARG A 4 -15.61 0.06 1.29
C ARG A 4 -14.42 -0.43 0.46
N ILE A 5 -13.20 0.06 0.72
CA ILE A 5 -11.99 -0.41 0.04
C ILE A 5 -11.75 -1.88 0.35
N CYS A 6 -11.86 -2.26 1.61
CA CYS A 6 -11.63 -3.65 2.03
C CYS A 6 -12.63 -4.62 1.41
N SER A 7 -13.87 -4.18 1.14
CA SER A 7 -14.88 -4.98 0.45
C SER A 7 -14.64 -5.19 -1.05
N GLU A 8 -13.86 -4.30 -1.69
CA GLU A 8 -13.53 -4.43 -3.12
C GLU A 8 -12.34 -5.36 -3.38
N VAL A 9 -11.51 -5.56 -2.36
CA VAL A 9 -10.34 -6.42 -2.43
C VAL A 9 -10.75 -7.89 -2.31
N ARG A 10 -10.35 -8.71 -3.27
CA ARG A 10 -10.86 -10.09 -3.37
C ARG A 10 -10.14 -11.12 -2.50
N LYS A 11 -8.81 -11.00 -2.34
CA LYS A 11 -7.95 -12.07 -1.82
C LYS A 11 -7.04 -11.65 -0.65
N CYS A 12 -7.47 -10.68 0.15
CA CYS A 12 -6.72 -10.22 1.33
C CYS A 12 -7.61 -10.26 2.57
N ASN A 13 -7.00 -10.58 3.71
CA ASN A 13 -7.67 -10.43 5.01
C ASN A 13 -8.03 -8.94 5.23
N PRO A 14 -9.32 -8.59 5.38
CA PRO A 14 -9.76 -7.20 5.56
C PRO A 14 -9.14 -6.51 6.76
N GLU A 15 -8.92 -7.24 7.87
CA GLU A 15 -8.34 -6.68 9.09
C GLU A 15 -6.89 -6.25 8.87
N VAL A 16 -6.08 -7.10 8.23
CA VAL A 16 -4.68 -6.81 7.92
C VAL A 16 -4.59 -5.66 6.92
N LEU A 17 -5.45 -5.65 5.90
CA LEU A 17 -5.51 -4.55 4.94
C LEU A 17 -5.87 -3.23 5.64
N GLU A 18 -6.88 -3.22 6.50
CA GLU A 18 -7.27 -2.04 7.27
C GLU A 18 -6.11 -1.52 8.12
N MET A 19 -5.37 -2.40 8.82
CA MET A 19 -4.16 -2.02 9.57
C MET A 19 -3.07 -1.41 8.67
N VAL A 20 -2.81 -1.98 7.50
CA VAL A 20 -1.85 -1.43 6.54
C VAL A 20 -2.30 -0.06 6.03
N LEU A 21 -3.59 0.11 5.72
CA LEU A 21 -4.13 1.39 5.27
C LEU A 21 -4.01 2.46 6.36
N GLU A 22 -4.28 2.12 7.63
CA GLU A 22 -4.06 3.04 8.75
C GLU A 22 -2.60 3.49 8.85
N ILE A 23 -1.65 2.55 8.78
CA ILE A 23 -0.22 2.86 8.84
C ILE A 23 0.19 3.71 7.63
N ALA A 24 -0.27 3.36 6.42
CA ALA A 24 0.02 4.09 5.20
C ALA A 24 -0.50 5.53 5.26
N VAL A 25 -1.72 5.75 5.77
CA VAL A 25 -2.29 7.09 5.98
C VAL A 25 -1.48 7.88 7.01
N ARG A 26 -1.05 7.26 8.11
CA ARG A 26 -0.19 7.92 9.11
C ARG A 26 1.16 8.34 8.52
N ILE A 27 1.78 7.48 7.71
CA ILE A 27 3.01 7.81 6.98
C ILE A 27 2.76 8.99 6.03
N ALA A 28 1.67 8.94 5.26
CA ALA A 28 1.29 9.98 4.33
C ALA A 28 1.07 11.35 5.01
N GLN A 29 0.34 11.39 6.13
CA GLN A 29 0.08 12.62 6.89
C GLN A 29 1.37 13.21 7.47
N GLN A 30 2.24 12.39 8.05
CA GLN A 30 3.52 12.86 8.61
C GLN A 30 4.49 13.32 7.53
N SER A 31 4.34 12.80 6.32
CA SER A 31 5.13 13.20 5.14
C SER A 31 4.79 14.61 4.65
N VAL A 32 3.64 15.17 5.02
CA VAL A 32 3.27 16.57 4.72
C VAL A 32 3.99 17.56 5.65
N GLU A 33 4.29 17.14 6.88
CA GLU A 33 4.98 17.97 7.89
C GLU A 33 6.52 17.85 7.82
N ARG A 34 7.06 16.85 7.10
CA ARG A 34 8.50 16.51 7.00
C ARG A 34 8.87 16.20 5.54
N THR A 35 10.07 15.66 5.29
CA THR A 35 10.45 15.13 3.97
C THR A 35 9.48 14.01 3.56
N SER A 36 9.03 14.03 2.31
CA SER A 36 8.05 13.05 1.86
C SER A 36 8.63 11.63 1.80
N ILE A 37 7.88 10.64 2.30
CA ILE A 37 8.31 9.23 2.38
C ILE A 37 7.43 8.39 1.46
N GLY A 38 8.02 7.87 0.38
CA GLY A 38 7.35 6.91 -0.49
C GLY A 38 7.50 5.50 0.06
N THR A 39 6.39 4.77 0.22
CA THR A 39 6.39 3.42 0.81
C THR A 39 5.58 2.46 -0.05
N LEU A 40 6.01 1.19 -0.14
CA LEU A 40 5.26 0.11 -0.78
C LEU A 40 5.04 -1.02 0.24
N PHE A 41 3.78 -1.42 0.42
CA PHE A 41 3.38 -2.59 1.17
C PHE A 41 2.79 -3.62 0.19
N VAL A 42 3.14 -4.89 0.36
CA VAL A 42 2.56 -6.02 -0.38
C VAL A 42 2.04 -7.01 0.66
N ILE A 43 0.76 -7.38 0.54
CA ILE A 43 0.01 -8.10 1.56
C ILE A 43 -0.52 -9.40 0.96
N GLY A 44 -0.20 -10.51 1.61
CA GLY A 44 -0.63 -11.85 1.19
C GLY A 44 0.24 -12.46 0.09
N ASP A 45 -0.11 -13.69 -0.28
CA ASP A 45 0.62 -14.56 -1.23
C ASP A 45 2.15 -14.54 -0.99
N GLU A 46 2.53 -14.60 0.29
CA GLU A 46 3.87 -14.25 0.73
C GLU A 46 4.99 -15.07 0.06
N GLU A 47 4.75 -16.35 -0.22
CA GLU A 47 5.73 -17.22 -0.88
C GLU A 47 6.01 -16.75 -2.32
N GLU A 48 4.96 -16.46 -3.09
CA GLU A 48 5.08 -16.02 -4.47
C GLU A 48 5.65 -14.60 -4.55
N VAL A 49 5.30 -13.73 -3.59
CA VAL A 49 5.85 -12.38 -3.47
C VAL A 49 7.35 -12.43 -3.13
N LEU A 50 7.76 -13.30 -2.20
CA LEU A 50 9.17 -13.47 -1.83
C LEU A 50 10.01 -14.04 -2.99
N LYS A 51 9.45 -14.93 -3.81
CA LYS A 51 10.11 -15.45 -5.03
C LYS A 51 10.33 -14.38 -6.11
N ARG A 52 9.47 -13.37 -6.17
CA ARG A 52 9.51 -12.25 -7.14
C ARG A 52 10.13 -10.98 -6.56
N SER A 53 10.92 -11.13 -5.51
CA SER A 53 11.56 -9.99 -4.87
C SER A 53 12.91 -10.35 -4.28
N THR A 54 13.79 -9.37 -4.19
CA THR A 54 15.16 -9.55 -3.68
C THR A 54 15.46 -8.47 -2.63
N PRO A 55 16.07 -8.81 -1.48
CA PRO A 55 16.51 -7.80 -0.52
C PRO A 55 17.51 -6.82 -1.15
N LEU A 56 17.29 -5.51 -1.00
CA LEU A 56 18.23 -4.47 -1.45
C LEU A 56 19.40 -4.29 -0.48
N ILE A 57 19.16 -4.62 0.78
CA ILE A 57 20.14 -4.64 1.86
C ILE A 57 19.96 -5.94 2.66
N LEU A 58 20.77 -6.15 3.70
CA LEU A 58 20.47 -7.20 4.67
C LEU A 58 19.06 -6.97 5.23
N ASP A 59 18.21 -7.98 5.10
CA ASP A 59 16.82 -7.89 5.51
C ASP A 59 16.75 -7.63 7.03
N PRO A 60 16.26 -6.45 7.46
CA PRO A 60 16.27 -6.06 8.87
C PRO A 60 15.31 -6.92 9.71
N LEU A 61 14.39 -7.67 9.10
CA LEU A 61 13.36 -8.46 9.78
C LEU A 61 13.58 -9.98 9.68
N ALA A 62 14.55 -10.43 8.86
CA ALA A 62 14.72 -11.85 8.54
C ALA A 62 15.06 -12.73 9.75
N LEU A 63 15.81 -12.21 10.73
CA LEU A 63 16.27 -12.98 11.89
C LEU A 63 15.28 -13.00 13.05
N TYR A 64 14.19 -12.22 12.96
CA TYR A 64 13.20 -12.14 14.01
C TYR A 64 12.04 -13.10 13.73
N PRO A 65 11.57 -13.84 14.74
CA PRO A 65 10.47 -14.78 14.60
C PRO A 65 9.15 -14.05 14.28
N LYS A 66 8.17 -14.72 13.66
CA LYS A 66 6.94 -14.05 13.18
C LYS A 66 6.13 -13.45 14.33
N GLU A 67 6.17 -14.09 15.49
CA GLU A 67 5.39 -13.77 16.69
C GLU A 67 5.71 -12.38 17.26
N VAL A 68 6.89 -11.82 16.97
CA VAL A 68 7.29 -10.46 17.40
C VAL A 68 7.14 -9.42 16.30
N LYS A 69 6.54 -9.79 15.16
CA LYS A 69 6.41 -8.96 13.97
C LYS A 69 4.96 -8.72 13.57
N ASP A 70 4.02 -8.86 14.50
CA ASP A 70 2.61 -8.56 14.25
C ASP A 70 2.42 -7.06 14.00
N ILE A 71 1.83 -6.71 12.87
CA ILE A 71 1.52 -5.34 12.48
C ILE A 71 0.57 -4.61 13.45
N ARG A 72 -0.16 -5.37 14.27
CA ARG A 72 -1.04 -4.84 15.33
C ARG A 72 -0.26 -4.31 16.53
N ASP A 73 1.00 -4.74 16.71
CA ASP A 73 1.86 -4.24 17.79
C ASP A 73 2.31 -2.79 17.48
N PRO A 74 2.01 -1.80 18.36
CA PRO A 74 2.46 -0.42 18.19
C PRO A 74 3.98 -0.26 18.04
N ASN A 75 4.79 -1.14 18.65
CA ASN A 75 6.24 -1.10 18.50
C ASN A 75 6.67 -1.50 17.08
N VAL A 76 6.03 -2.53 16.52
CA VAL A 76 6.25 -2.95 15.12
C VAL A 76 5.82 -1.84 14.16
N GLN A 77 4.73 -1.14 14.44
CA GLN A 77 4.31 0.04 13.66
C GLN A 77 5.36 1.16 13.72
N GLY A 78 5.96 1.39 14.89
CA GLY A 78 7.11 2.29 15.06
C GLY A 78 8.30 1.87 14.19
N THR A 79 8.65 0.58 14.17
CA THR A 79 9.72 0.02 13.33
C THR A 79 9.41 0.18 11.84
N ILE A 80 8.19 -0.12 11.39
CA ILE A 80 7.75 0.08 10.00
C ILE A 80 7.99 1.53 9.59
N LYS A 81 7.60 2.49 10.42
CA LYS A 81 7.78 3.91 10.13
C LYS A 81 9.25 4.31 9.96
N GLU A 82 10.15 3.77 10.78
CA GLU A 82 11.58 4.06 10.65
C GLU A 82 12.17 3.39 9.39
N LEU A 83 11.79 2.15 9.12
CA LEU A 83 12.22 1.39 7.94
C LEU A 83 11.60 1.91 6.63
N ALA A 84 10.47 2.60 6.67
CA ALA A 84 9.80 3.17 5.49
C ALA A 84 10.65 4.24 4.78
N ARG A 85 11.69 4.77 5.45
CA ARG A 85 12.68 5.67 4.84
C ARG A 85 13.64 4.96 3.89
N LEU A 86 13.72 3.63 3.96
CA LEU A 86 14.55 2.82 3.08
C LEU A 86 13.87 2.63 1.73
N ASP A 87 14.65 2.22 0.73
CA ASP A 87 14.12 1.84 -0.56
C ASP A 87 13.58 0.40 -0.53
N GLY A 88 12.58 0.12 -1.37
CA GLY A 88 11.93 -1.19 -1.48
C GLY A 88 10.54 -1.28 -0.83
N ALA A 89 10.10 -2.52 -0.65
CA ALA A 89 8.78 -2.90 -0.18
C ALA A 89 8.83 -3.62 1.17
N PHE A 90 7.76 -3.48 1.94
CA PHE A 90 7.40 -4.37 3.03
C PHE A 90 6.58 -5.54 2.49
N ILE A 91 6.91 -6.75 2.93
CA ILE A 91 6.11 -7.96 2.65
C ILE A 91 5.40 -8.34 3.94
N ILE A 92 4.07 -8.42 3.89
CA ILE A 92 3.20 -8.69 5.03
C ILE A 92 2.42 -9.96 4.73
N SER A 93 2.47 -10.95 5.62
CA SER A 93 1.69 -12.17 5.46
C SER A 93 0.21 -11.92 5.68
N SER A 94 -0.60 -12.86 5.20
CA SER A 94 -2.06 -12.82 5.31
C SER A 94 -2.59 -12.76 6.75
N ASP A 95 -1.77 -13.16 7.73
CA ASP A 95 -2.07 -13.11 9.17
C ASP A 95 -1.66 -11.79 9.87
N GLY A 96 -0.92 -10.92 9.16
CA GLY A 96 -0.46 -9.63 9.67
C GLY A 96 0.99 -9.61 10.16
N SER A 97 1.79 -10.67 9.96
CA SER A 97 3.22 -10.63 10.28
C SER A 97 4.02 -9.86 9.21
N VAL A 98 4.85 -8.91 9.62
CA VAL A 98 5.79 -8.23 8.70
C VAL A 98 6.98 -9.16 8.45
N LEU A 99 7.02 -9.79 7.28
CA LEU A 99 8.00 -10.82 6.97
C LEU A 99 9.37 -10.25 6.65
N SER A 100 9.39 -9.17 5.87
CA SER A 100 10.58 -8.59 5.28
C SER A 100 10.38 -7.11 4.97
N ALA A 101 11.47 -6.36 4.92
CA ALA A 101 11.50 -4.96 4.50
C ALA A 101 12.66 -4.70 3.53
N ALA A 102 12.65 -3.54 2.88
CA ALA A 102 13.65 -3.12 1.91
C ALA A 102 13.86 -4.12 0.75
N ARG A 103 12.76 -4.71 0.26
CA ARG A 103 12.81 -5.62 -0.89
C ARG A 103 12.53 -4.91 -2.20
N TYR A 104 13.37 -5.16 -3.20
CA TYR A 104 13.07 -4.82 -4.59
C TYR A 104 12.05 -5.80 -5.14
N ILE A 105 10.97 -5.28 -5.73
CA ILE A 105 9.96 -6.07 -6.42
C ILE A 105 10.31 -6.13 -7.91
N GLU A 106 10.40 -7.34 -8.46
CA GLU A 106 10.65 -7.55 -9.88
C GLU A 106 9.39 -7.19 -10.68
N ALA A 107 9.38 -5.98 -11.23
CA ALA A 107 8.23 -5.44 -11.93
C ALA A 107 8.30 -5.71 -13.44
N SER A 108 7.26 -6.32 -14.00
CA SER A 108 7.04 -6.40 -15.45
C SER A 108 6.06 -5.33 -15.88
N THR A 109 6.32 -4.62 -16.97
CA THR A 109 5.37 -3.67 -17.54
C THR A 109 4.29 -4.34 -18.40
N ARG A 110 4.43 -5.64 -18.68
CA ARG A 110 3.58 -6.36 -19.63
C ARG A 110 2.16 -6.47 -19.11
N GLY A 111 1.21 -5.92 -19.86
CA GLY A 111 -0.21 -5.97 -19.52
C GLY A 111 -0.60 -5.09 -18.33
N ILE A 112 0.27 -4.16 -17.93
CA ILE A 112 -0.02 -3.14 -16.92
C ILE A 112 -0.25 -1.82 -17.65
N ASN A 113 -1.33 -1.14 -17.31
CA ASN A 113 -1.67 0.14 -17.93
C ASN A 113 -1.95 1.17 -16.83
N LEU A 114 -0.90 1.86 -16.39
CA LEU A 114 -0.94 2.89 -15.37
C LEU A 114 -1.06 4.31 -15.97
N PRO A 115 -1.73 5.24 -15.28
CA PRO A 115 -1.73 6.66 -15.63
C PRO A 115 -0.32 7.26 -15.66
N MET A 116 -0.10 8.24 -16.52
CA MET A 116 1.15 9.01 -16.53
C MET A 116 1.39 9.73 -15.19
N GLY A 117 2.65 9.85 -14.81
CA GLY A 117 3.08 10.44 -13.53
C GLY A 117 3.17 9.44 -12.36
N PHE A 118 2.83 8.17 -12.57
CA PHE A 118 3.10 7.11 -11.60
C PHE A 118 4.54 6.60 -11.74
N GLY A 119 5.29 6.60 -10.64
CA GLY A 119 6.69 6.16 -10.58
C GLY A 119 6.90 4.65 -10.38
N SER A 120 8.14 4.25 -10.11
CA SER A 120 8.57 2.85 -9.98
C SER A 120 7.79 2.05 -8.94
N ARG A 121 7.52 2.61 -7.74
CA ARG A 121 6.73 1.92 -6.69
C ARG A 121 5.30 1.60 -7.14
N HIS A 122 4.68 2.47 -7.95
CA HIS A 122 3.35 2.22 -8.50
C HIS A 122 3.38 1.10 -9.54
N MET A 123 4.40 1.09 -10.40
CA MET A 123 4.61 0.00 -11.37
C MET A 123 4.86 -1.34 -10.66
N ALA A 124 5.68 -1.34 -9.61
CA ALA A 124 5.93 -2.51 -8.78
C ALA A 124 4.64 -3.03 -8.13
N ALA A 125 3.82 -2.14 -7.54
CA ALA A 125 2.55 -2.49 -6.93
C ALA A 125 1.56 -3.12 -7.91
N ALA A 126 1.39 -2.51 -9.09
CA ALA A 126 0.54 -3.05 -10.14
C ALA A 126 1.09 -4.38 -10.69
N SER A 127 2.42 -4.53 -10.77
CA SER A 127 3.00 -5.76 -11.30
C SER A 127 2.86 -6.92 -10.35
N ILE A 128 3.16 -6.72 -9.07
CA ILE A 128 3.12 -7.80 -8.10
C ILE A 128 1.68 -8.25 -7.85
N SER A 129 0.74 -7.32 -7.71
CA SER A 129 -0.69 -7.64 -7.53
C SER A 129 -1.33 -8.30 -8.75
N LYS A 130 -0.71 -8.20 -9.94
CA LYS A 130 -1.17 -8.92 -11.14
C LYS A 130 -0.60 -10.33 -11.24
N GLN A 131 0.62 -10.54 -10.74
CA GLN A 131 1.36 -11.78 -10.90
C GLN A 131 1.17 -12.75 -9.72
N THR A 132 0.53 -12.29 -8.66
CA THR A 132 0.29 -12.98 -7.40
C THR A 132 -1.13 -12.65 -6.92
N ASP A 133 -1.61 -13.37 -5.92
CA ASP A 133 -2.88 -13.08 -5.26
C ASP A 133 -2.76 -11.97 -4.19
N ALA A 134 -1.60 -11.30 -4.12
CA ALA A 134 -1.32 -10.26 -3.15
C ALA A 134 -1.94 -8.90 -3.52
N VAL A 135 -2.18 -8.09 -2.50
CA VAL A 135 -2.66 -6.71 -2.64
C VAL A 135 -1.53 -5.76 -2.31
N ALA A 136 -1.38 -4.71 -3.10
CA ALA A 136 -0.30 -3.75 -2.93
C ALA A 136 -0.82 -2.36 -2.56
N VAL A 137 -0.24 -1.76 -1.52
CA VAL A 137 -0.57 -0.41 -1.05
C VAL A 137 0.66 0.48 -1.20
N VAL A 138 0.50 1.61 -1.90
CA VAL A 138 1.57 2.59 -2.15
C VAL A 138 1.26 3.89 -1.43
N VAL A 139 2.21 4.37 -0.63
CA VAL A 139 2.25 5.78 -0.21
C VAL A 139 3.08 6.53 -1.22
N SER A 140 2.46 7.49 -1.91
CA SER A 140 3.13 8.25 -2.95
C SER A 140 3.95 9.40 -2.38
N GLN A 141 5.24 9.39 -2.69
CA GLN A 141 6.18 10.41 -2.21
C GLN A 141 5.89 11.81 -2.77
N SER A 142 5.31 11.93 -3.97
CA SER A 142 5.14 13.22 -4.65
C SER A 142 3.89 13.97 -4.20
N ASP A 143 2.83 13.26 -3.83
CA ASP A 143 1.52 13.85 -3.54
C ASP A 143 0.87 13.35 -2.25
N GLY A 144 1.54 12.47 -1.49
CA GLY A 144 1.04 11.95 -0.22
C GLY A 144 -0.22 11.09 -0.35
N VAL A 145 -0.64 10.73 -1.56
CA VAL A 145 -1.84 9.90 -1.76
C VAL A 145 -1.49 8.43 -1.50
N VAL A 146 -2.35 7.76 -0.74
CA VAL A 146 -2.28 6.30 -0.55
C VAL A 146 -3.10 5.64 -1.66
N ARG A 147 -2.51 4.67 -2.35
CA ARG A 147 -3.09 3.99 -3.51
C ARG A 147 -3.11 2.49 -3.31
N ILE A 148 -4.22 1.86 -3.66
CA ILE A 148 -4.43 0.42 -3.49
C ILE A 148 -4.52 -0.24 -4.86
N PHE A 149 -3.70 -1.27 -5.07
CA PHE A 149 -3.65 -2.07 -6.28
C PHE A 149 -4.05 -3.52 -5.98
N ASP A 150 -4.98 -4.03 -6.79
CA ASP A 150 -5.45 -5.42 -6.79
C ASP A 150 -5.58 -5.87 -8.26
N ASP A 151 -5.13 -7.09 -8.58
CA ASP A 151 -5.17 -7.66 -9.94
C ASP A 151 -4.51 -6.75 -11.01
N GLY A 152 -3.49 -5.99 -10.61
CA GLY A 152 -2.78 -5.02 -11.45
C GLY A 152 -3.54 -3.75 -11.78
N GLU A 153 -4.68 -3.50 -11.13
CA GLU A 153 -5.49 -2.32 -11.31
C GLU A 153 -5.52 -1.43 -10.08
N LEU A 154 -5.60 -0.11 -10.29
CA LEU A 154 -5.83 0.84 -9.21
C LEU A 154 -7.30 0.78 -8.80
N ILE A 155 -7.57 0.26 -7.61
CA ILE A 155 -8.93 0.07 -7.08
C ILE A 155 -9.35 1.13 -6.06
N GLY A 156 -8.38 1.85 -5.48
CA GLY A 156 -8.66 2.84 -4.45
C GLY A 156 -7.58 3.90 -4.30
N GLU A 157 -8.00 5.12 -3.97
CA GLU A 157 -7.14 6.23 -3.57
C GLU A 157 -7.63 6.81 -2.24
N ILE A 158 -6.73 7.08 -1.30
CA ILE A 158 -7.01 7.75 -0.03
C ILE A 158 -6.13 8.99 0.03
N LEU A 159 -6.78 10.15 0.04
CA LEU A 159 -6.15 11.45 0.13
C LEU A 159 -6.27 11.95 1.58
N PRO A 160 -5.14 12.21 2.27
CA PRO A 160 -5.17 12.91 3.55
C PRO A 160 -5.75 14.32 3.39
N GLY A 161 -6.72 14.68 4.23
CA GLY A 161 -7.43 15.96 4.20
C GLY A 161 -8.82 15.90 3.56
N ILE A 162 -9.62 16.94 3.80
CA ILE A 162 -10.86 17.22 3.08
C ILE A 162 -10.49 17.96 1.80
N TRP A 163 -10.70 17.30 0.68
CA TRP A 163 -10.49 17.86 -0.64
C TRP A 163 -11.84 18.22 -1.26
N ASN A 164 -11.87 19.30 -2.06
CA ASN A 164 -13.06 19.59 -2.87
C ASN A 164 -13.22 18.48 -3.92
N LEU A 165 -14.21 17.61 -3.71
CA LEU A 165 -14.45 16.43 -4.53
C LEU A 165 -14.63 16.76 -6.02
N GLU A 166 -15.18 17.92 -6.37
CA GLU A 166 -15.42 18.30 -7.77
C GLU A 166 -14.11 18.57 -8.52
N LEU A 167 -13.07 19.00 -7.80
CA LEU A 167 -11.75 19.30 -8.36
C LEU A 167 -10.85 18.06 -8.47
N ILE A 168 -11.18 16.99 -7.74
CA ILE A 168 -10.41 15.75 -7.78
C ILE A 168 -10.74 15.00 -9.07
N LYS A 169 -9.74 14.87 -9.94
CA LYS A 169 -9.78 13.97 -11.10
C LYS A 169 -9.16 12.63 -10.69
N PRO A 170 -9.98 11.58 -10.45
CA PRO A 170 -9.44 10.31 -10.00
C PRO A 170 -8.59 9.67 -11.08
N ARG A 171 -7.62 8.87 -10.65
CA ARG A 171 -6.74 8.12 -11.55
C ARG A 171 -7.23 6.69 -11.80
N ILE A 172 -8.35 6.32 -11.20
CA ILE A 172 -9.05 5.03 -11.37
C ILE A 172 -9.75 4.98 -12.73
N LYS A 173 -9.64 3.83 -13.42
CA LYS A 173 -10.36 3.58 -14.68
C LYS A 173 -11.76 3.04 -14.42
N GLY A 174 -12.73 3.50 -15.21
CA GLY A 174 -14.12 3.06 -15.11
C GLY A 174 -14.94 3.87 -14.11
N GLY A 175 -16.05 3.30 -13.65
CA GLY A 175 -16.89 3.91 -12.62
C GLY A 175 -16.19 3.96 -11.27
N TYR A 176 -16.42 5.02 -10.51
CA TYR A 176 -15.89 5.17 -9.16
C TYR A 176 -16.91 5.86 -8.25
N GLU A 177 -16.68 5.73 -6.94
CA GLU A 177 -17.40 6.41 -5.88
C GLU A 177 -16.42 7.29 -5.09
N LYS A 178 -16.85 8.48 -4.69
CA LYS A 178 -16.10 9.39 -3.82
C LYS A 178 -16.78 9.40 -2.45
N ILE A 179 -16.01 9.16 -1.40
CA ILE A 179 -16.47 9.05 -0.01
C ILE A 179 -15.64 10.03 0.82
N VAL A 180 -16.29 10.90 1.59
CA VAL A 180 -15.61 11.84 2.51
C VAL A 180 -15.85 11.37 3.93
N GLY A 181 -14.76 11.00 4.61
CA GLY A 181 -14.78 10.73 6.04
C GLY A 181 -14.63 12.04 6.80
N THR A 182 -15.74 12.63 7.22
CA THR A 182 -15.75 13.89 7.98
C THR A 182 -15.03 13.79 9.32
N ASP A 183 -15.15 12.64 9.99
CA ASP A 183 -14.54 12.42 11.32
C ASP A 183 -13.04 12.16 11.25
N SER A 184 -12.55 11.72 10.09
CA SER A 184 -11.16 11.32 9.87
C SER A 184 -10.36 12.30 9.04
N ASN A 185 -11.01 13.35 8.52
CA ASN A 185 -10.41 14.30 7.59
C ASN A 185 -9.72 13.57 6.41
N LEU A 186 -10.38 12.56 5.84
CA LEU A 186 -9.88 11.78 4.71
C LEU A 186 -10.87 11.83 3.56
N THR A 187 -10.34 11.86 2.34
CA THR A 187 -11.11 11.69 1.11
C THR A 187 -10.74 10.37 0.47
N MET A 188 -11.70 9.49 0.27
CA MET A 188 -11.52 8.17 -0.35
C MET A 188 -12.19 8.14 -1.72
N ILE A 189 -11.53 7.49 -2.67
CA ILE A 189 -12.07 7.22 -3.99
C ILE A 189 -11.93 5.74 -4.24
N VAL A 190 -13.02 5.06 -4.56
CA VAL A 190 -13.05 3.60 -4.70
C VAL A 190 -13.66 3.25 -6.05
N LYS A 191 -13.06 2.28 -6.75
CA LYS A 191 -13.61 1.76 -8.00
C LYS A 191 -14.99 1.15 -7.74
N ARG A 192 -15.94 1.36 -8.67
CA ARG A 192 -17.22 0.64 -8.68
C ARG A 192 -17.02 -0.64 -9.50
N THR A 193 -17.23 -1.78 -8.87
CA THR A 193 -17.34 -3.09 -9.51
C THR A 193 -18.67 -3.25 -10.23
#